data_AF-A0A352KMJ7-F1
#
_entry.id   AF-A0A352KMJ7-F1
#
_cell.length_a   1.000
_cell.length_b   1.000
_cell.length_c   1.000
_cell.angle_alpha   90.00
_cell.angle_beta   90.00
_cell.angle_gamma   90.00
#
_symmetry.space_group_name_H-M   'P 1'
#
loop_
_entity.id
_entity.type
_entity.pdbx_description
1 polymer ?
#
loop_
_entity_poly.entity_id
_entity_poly.type
_entity_poly.pdbx_seq_one_letter_code
_entity_poly.pdbx_strand_id
1 'polypeptide(L)'
;GGMINGIMTLSGAWHKLREDPILRFMIVSLSFYGMSTFEGPMMSIKTVNALSHYTEWTIGHVHSGALGWVALISIGALYSLIPRLYGKKSMYSTKLIEWHFWISTVGLFLYILSMWIGGVMQGLMWRSVNADGTLTYAFIETVERMQPFYFIRFLGGLLFLFGMLLLAYNVWKTVANEQRATVMIPSAA
;
A
#
# COMPACT_ATOMS: atom_id res chain seq x y z
N GLY A 1 -9.46 -7.85 -14.50
CA GLY A 1 -8.46 -8.56 -15.32
C GLY A 1 -7.19 -8.88 -14.54
N GLY A 2 -6.32 -7.89 -14.32
CA GLY A 2 -4.98 -8.10 -13.74
C GLY A 2 -4.93 -8.78 -12.37
N MET A 3 -5.78 -8.36 -11.41
CA MET A 3 -5.82 -8.99 -10.08
C MET A 3 -6.16 -10.49 -10.17
N ILE A 4 -7.23 -10.84 -10.90
CA ILE A 4 -7.70 -12.23 -11.02
C ILE A 4 -6.61 -13.09 -11.65
N ASN A 5 -5.97 -12.61 -12.72
CA ASN A 5 -4.88 -13.34 -13.35
C ASN A 5 -3.73 -13.59 -12.35
N GLY A 6 -3.24 -12.56 -11.67
CA GLY A 6 -2.14 -12.69 -10.71
C GLY A 6 -2.46 -13.56 -9.49
N ILE A 7 -3.68 -13.45 -8.93
CA ILE A 7 -4.12 -14.29 -7.81
C ILE A 7 -4.32 -15.75 -8.25
N MET A 8 -4.95 -15.99 -9.39
CA MET A 8 -5.21 -17.34 -9.89
C MET A 8 -3.94 -18.06 -10.35
N THR A 9 -2.88 -17.34 -10.74
CA THR A 9 -1.54 -17.92 -10.94
C THR A 9 -1.01 -18.62 -9.69
N LEU A 10 -1.46 -18.22 -8.50
CA LEU A 10 -1.10 -18.85 -7.23
C LEU A 10 -2.08 -19.94 -6.77
N SER A 11 -3.09 -20.26 -7.58
CA SER A 11 -4.00 -21.37 -7.30
C SER A 11 -3.23 -22.68 -7.17
N GLY A 12 -3.45 -23.40 -6.07
CA GLY A 12 -2.69 -24.61 -5.70
C GLY A 12 -1.36 -24.35 -4.98
N ALA A 13 -0.82 -23.12 -5.01
CA ALA A 13 0.45 -22.75 -4.37
C ALA A 13 0.28 -21.88 -3.12
N TRP A 14 -0.94 -21.73 -2.59
CA TRP A 14 -1.26 -20.89 -1.42
C TRP A 14 -0.45 -21.20 -0.16
N HIS A 15 0.00 -22.45 0.02
CA HIS A 15 0.87 -22.83 1.14
C HIS A 15 2.19 -22.02 1.16
N LYS A 16 2.70 -21.62 -0.01
CA LYS A 16 3.93 -20.81 -0.12
C LYS A 16 3.81 -19.44 0.50
N LEU A 17 2.60 -18.89 0.68
CA LEU A 17 2.43 -17.62 1.39
C LEU A 17 2.86 -17.70 2.85
N ARG A 18 2.85 -18.88 3.47
CA ARG A 18 3.34 -19.04 4.84
C ARG A 18 4.86 -19.04 4.90
N GLU A 19 5.53 -19.44 3.81
CA GLU A 19 6.97 -19.67 3.78
C GLU A 19 7.76 -18.52 3.14
N ASP A 20 7.19 -17.89 2.10
CA ASP A 20 7.87 -16.85 1.32
C ASP A 20 7.26 -15.46 1.58
N PRO A 21 7.95 -14.59 2.34
CA PRO A 21 7.47 -13.23 2.60
C PRO A 21 7.49 -12.34 1.35
N ILE A 22 8.31 -12.63 0.33
CA ILE A 22 8.29 -11.90 -0.95
C ILE A 22 6.96 -12.13 -1.65
N LEU A 23 6.47 -13.37 -1.61
CA LEU A 23 5.17 -13.71 -2.19
C LEU A 23 4.01 -13.05 -1.45
N ARG A 24 4.13 -12.88 -0.12
CA ARG A 24 3.16 -12.11 0.67
C ARG A 24 3.05 -10.66 0.18
N PHE A 25 4.17 -9.98 -0.07
CA PHE A 25 4.17 -8.64 -0.67
C PHE A 25 3.40 -8.62 -1.99
N MET A 26 3.70 -9.54 -2.90
CA MET A 26 3.07 -9.57 -4.22
C MET A 26 1.56 -9.84 -4.16
N ILE A 27 1.10 -10.75 -3.30
CA ILE A 27 -0.32 -11.05 -3.15
C ILE A 27 -1.08 -9.90 -2.48
N VAL A 28 -0.58 -9.36 -1.37
CA VAL A 28 -1.22 -8.22 -0.71
C VAL A 28 -1.27 -7.04 -1.66
N SER A 29 -0.22 -6.85 -2.47
CA SER A 29 -0.19 -5.85 -3.52
C SER A 29 -1.34 -6.00 -4.52
N LEU A 30 -1.52 -7.20 -5.08
CA LEU A 30 -2.60 -7.48 -6.03
C LEU A 30 -3.99 -7.27 -5.41
N SER A 31 -4.15 -7.57 -4.12
CA SER A 31 -5.40 -7.27 -3.40
C SER A 31 -5.68 -5.77 -3.33
N PHE A 32 -4.67 -4.95 -3.02
CA PHE A 32 -4.82 -3.49 -3.01
C PHE A 32 -5.01 -2.89 -4.42
N TYR A 33 -4.43 -3.51 -5.44
CA TYR A 33 -4.74 -3.17 -6.83
C TYR A 33 -6.21 -3.41 -7.14
N GLY A 34 -6.73 -4.60 -6.81
CA GLY A 34 -8.15 -4.89 -7.00
C GLY A 34 -9.06 -3.95 -6.22
N MET A 35 -8.70 -3.65 -4.98
CA MET A 35 -9.45 -2.74 -4.13
C MET A 35 -9.48 -1.31 -4.69
N SER A 36 -8.31 -0.73 -5.00
CA SER A 36 -8.24 0.63 -5.54
C SER A 36 -8.88 0.73 -6.94
N THR A 37 -8.71 -0.27 -7.80
CA THR A 37 -9.37 -0.30 -9.11
C THR A 37 -10.86 -0.62 -9.05
N PHE A 38 -11.38 -1.06 -7.91
CA PHE A 38 -12.82 -1.10 -7.63
C PHE A 38 -13.32 0.23 -7.06
N GLU A 39 -12.58 0.79 -6.10
CA GLU A 39 -12.90 2.05 -5.43
C GLU A 39 -12.91 3.25 -6.40
N GLY A 40 -11.95 3.34 -7.31
CA GLY A 40 -11.86 4.43 -8.30
C GLY A 40 -13.13 4.57 -9.15
N PRO A 41 -13.62 3.50 -9.80
CA PRO A 41 -14.92 3.51 -10.47
C PRO A 41 -16.08 3.91 -9.56
N MET A 42 -16.13 3.43 -8.31
CA MET A 42 -17.15 3.86 -7.36
C MET A 42 -17.10 5.37 -7.10
N MET A 43 -15.90 5.94 -6.88
CA MET A 43 -15.69 7.38 -6.68
C MET A 43 -15.94 8.23 -7.93
N SER A 44 -16.00 7.62 -9.12
CA SER A 44 -16.36 8.30 -10.37
C SER A 44 -17.88 8.46 -10.56
N ILE A 45 -18.70 7.72 -9.80
CA ILE A 45 -20.15 7.86 -9.81
C ILE A 45 -20.51 9.18 -9.14
N LYS A 46 -21.26 10.05 -9.82
CA LYS A 46 -21.57 11.41 -9.37
C LYS A 46 -22.09 11.51 -7.92
N THR A 47 -22.94 10.59 -7.50
CA THR A 47 -23.51 10.58 -6.14
C THR A 47 -22.49 10.23 -5.07
N VAL A 48 -21.55 9.32 -5.37
CA VAL A 48 -20.42 8.98 -4.49
C VAL A 48 -19.40 10.12 -4.53
N ASN A 49 -19.09 10.64 -5.72
CA ASN A 49 -18.16 11.75 -5.90
C ASN A 49 -18.60 13.00 -5.15
N ALA A 50 -19.91 13.30 -5.09
CA ALA A 50 -20.42 14.41 -4.31
C ALA A 50 -19.98 14.35 -2.84
N LEU A 51 -19.73 13.14 -2.30
CA LEU A 51 -19.26 12.92 -0.92
C LEU A 51 -17.73 12.80 -0.84
N SER A 52 -17.08 12.12 -1.79
CA SER A 52 -15.65 11.85 -1.74
C SER A 52 -14.77 12.98 -2.29
N HIS A 53 -15.32 13.86 -3.12
CA HIS A 53 -14.60 14.98 -3.72
C HIS A 53 -14.20 16.00 -2.65
N TYR A 54 -12.97 16.50 -2.74
CA TYR A 54 -12.32 17.40 -1.76
C TYR A 54 -12.13 16.85 -0.34
N THR A 55 -12.50 15.60 -0.07
CA THR A 55 -12.26 14.98 1.24
C THR A 55 -10.99 14.13 1.23
N GLU A 56 -10.52 13.77 2.42
CA GLU A 56 -9.39 12.83 2.61
C GLU A 56 -9.70 11.43 2.07
N TRP A 57 -10.94 11.11 1.67
CA TRP A 57 -11.23 9.85 0.98
C TRP A 57 -10.37 9.73 -0.27
N THR A 58 -10.26 10.81 -1.06
CA THR A 58 -9.40 10.82 -2.26
C THR A 58 -7.94 10.50 -1.91
N ILE A 59 -7.44 11.00 -0.78
CA ILE A 59 -6.08 10.70 -0.31
C ILE A 59 -5.95 9.24 0.14
N GLY A 60 -6.97 8.69 0.80
CA GLY A 60 -7.06 7.27 1.15
C GLY A 60 -7.01 6.37 -0.08
N HIS A 61 -7.78 6.71 -1.12
CA HIS A 61 -7.78 6.02 -2.41
C HIS A 61 -6.40 6.09 -3.09
N VAL A 62 -5.79 7.28 -3.13
CA VAL A 62 -4.45 7.44 -3.70
C VAL A 62 -3.43 6.57 -2.98
N HIS A 63 -3.43 6.53 -1.65
CA HIS A 63 -2.44 5.77 -0.89
C HIS A 63 -2.75 4.25 -0.85
N SER A 64 -4.01 3.84 -0.98
CA SER A 64 -4.34 2.42 -1.17
C SER A 64 -3.73 1.90 -2.49
N GLY A 65 -3.75 2.69 -3.56
CA GLY A 65 -3.07 2.39 -4.81
C GLY A 65 -1.55 2.59 -4.77
N ALA A 66 -1.06 3.70 -4.23
CA ALA A 66 0.36 4.04 -4.25
C ALA A 66 1.18 3.17 -3.29
N LEU A 67 0.78 3.08 -2.03
CA LEU A 67 1.48 2.28 -1.02
C LEU A 67 1.05 0.81 -1.11
N GLY A 68 -0.25 0.55 -1.18
CA GLY A 68 -0.79 -0.81 -1.17
C GLY A 68 -0.51 -1.59 -2.45
N TRP A 69 -0.59 -0.97 -3.63
CA TRP A 69 -0.27 -1.62 -4.89
C TRP A 69 1.15 -1.30 -5.38
N VAL A 70 1.42 -0.06 -5.80
CA VAL A 70 2.65 0.26 -6.54
C VAL A 70 3.90 -0.02 -5.71
N ALA A 71 3.93 0.41 -4.45
CA ALA A 71 5.08 0.20 -3.59
C ALA A 71 5.27 -1.29 -3.25
N LEU A 72 4.22 -2.01 -2.80
CA LEU A 72 4.37 -3.42 -2.41
C LEU A 72 4.80 -4.32 -3.58
N ILE A 73 4.25 -4.14 -4.79
CA ILE A 73 4.68 -4.95 -5.94
C ILE A 73 6.15 -4.66 -6.30
N SER A 74 6.54 -3.39 -6.24
CA SER A 74 7.92 -2.96 -6.53
C SER A 74 8.89 -3.52 -5.49
N ILE A 75 8.53 -3.47 -4.20
CA ILE A 75 9.32 -4.04 -3.10
C ILE A 75 9.48 -5.55 -3.28
N GLY A 76 8.40 -6.27 -3.57
CA GLY A 76 8.45 -7.71 -3.85
C GLY A 76 9.33 -8.04 -5.05
N ALA A 77 9.21 -7.27 -6.14
CA ALA A 77 10.05 -7.42 -7.32
C ALA A 77 11.53 -7.16 -7.00
N LEU A 78 11.85 -6.12 -6.24
CA LEU A 78 13.22 -5.81 -5.81
C LEU A 78 13.81 -6.94 -4.97
N TYR A 79 13.08 -7.46 -3.98
CA TYR A 79 13.56 -8.59 -3.17
C TYR A 79 13.79 -9.87 -3.98
N SER A 80 13.04 -10.07 -5.06
CA SER A 80 13.23 -11.21 -5.98
C SER A 80 14.41 -11.00 -6.93
N LEU A 81 14.57 -9.78 -7.46
CA LEU A 81 15.51 -9.47 -8.53
C LEU A 81 16.93 -9.19 -8.02
N ILE A 82 17.07 -8.39 -6.96
CA ILE A 82 18.37 -7.94 -6.45
C ILE A 82 19.34 -9.11 -6.20
N PRO A 83 19.00 -10.19 -5.47
CA PRO A 83 19.96 -11.26 -5.23
C PRO A 83 20.40 -11.93 -6.53
N ARG A 84 19.50 -12.08 -7.51
CA ARG A 84 19.80 -12.70 -8.82
C ARG A 84 20.80 -11.87 -9.63
N LEU A 85 20.70 -10.54 -9.58
CA LEU A 85 21.66 -9.64 -10.26
C LEU A 85 23.09 -9.75 -9.69
N TYR A 86 23.22 -10.20 -8.45
CA TYR A 86 24.50 -10.45 -7.78
C TYR A 86 24.80 -11.95 -7.65
N GLY A 87 24.11 -12.82 -8.40
CA GLY A 87 24.40 -14.27 -8.42
C GLY A 87 24.06 -15.00 -7.12
N LYS A 88 23.27 -14.38 -6.25
CA LYS A 88 22.84 -14.94 -4.96
C LYS A 88 21.53 -15.67 -5.08
N LYS A 89 21.39 -16.73 -4.28
CA LYS A 89 20.14 -17.50 -4.16
C LYS A 89 19.04 -16.73 -3.45
N SER A 90 19.39 -15.88 -2.49
CA SER A 90 18.44 -15.12 -1.67
C SER A 90 19.03 -13.81 -1.17
N MET A 91 18.17 -12.94 -0.66
CA MET A 91 18.55 -11.74 0.10
C MET A 91 19.32 -12.08 1.37
N TYR A 92 20.05 -11.10 1.91
CA TYR A 92 20.83 -11.24 3.14
C TYR A 92 20.04 -11.80 4.33
N SER A 93 18.82 -11.30 4.57
CA SER A 93 17.96 -11.82 5.64
C SER A 93 16.49 -11.87 5.25
N THR A 94 15.90 -13.06 5.26
CA THR A 94 14.45 -13.27 5.06
C THR A 94 13.61 -12.76 6.23
N LYS A 95 14.15 -12.81 7.46
CA LYS A 95 13.50 -12.26 8.66
C LYS A 95 13.28 -10.75 8.54
N LEU A 96 14.24 -10.02 7.96
CA LEU A 96 14.08 -8.58 7.71
C LEU A 96 13.00 -8.28 6.67
N ILE A 97 12.82 -9.16 5.67
CA ILE A 97 11.72 -9.06 4.69
C ILE A 97 10.38 -9.24 5.40
N GLU A 98 10.29 -10.21 6.32
CA GLU A 98 9.06 -10.43 7.10
C GLU A 98 8.73 -9.25 8.03
N TRP A 99 9.72 -8.68 8.72
CA TRP A 99 9.53 -7.46 9.50
C TRP A 99 9.11 -6.28 8.64
N HIS A 100 9.77 -6.10 7.49
CA HIS A 100 9.40 -5.07 6.52
C HIS A 100 7.95 -5.25 6.06
N PHE A 101 7.53 -6.48 5.75
CA PHE A 101 6.16 -6.78 5.35
C PHE A 101 5.15 -6.35 6.42
N TRP A 102 5.33 -6.79 7.67
CA TRP A 102 4.37 -6.50 8.72
C TRP A 102 4.30 -5.02 9.09
N ILE A 103 5.45 -4.37 9.23
CA ILE A 103 5.51 -2.94 9.57
C ILE A 103 4.85 -2.10 8.45
N SER A 104 5.15 -2.39 7.19
CA SER A 104 4.54 -1.67 6.07
C SER A 104 3.05 -1.95 5.95
N THR A 105 2.62 -3.18 6.21
CA THR A 105 1.21 -3.57 6.16
C THR A 105 0.41 -2.85 7.25
N VAL A 106 0.91 -2.84 8.50
CA VAL A 106 0.29 -2.10 9.59
C VAL A 106 0.25 -0.60 9.29
N GLY A 107 1.37 -0.03 8.82
CA GLY A 107 1.44 1.38 8.44
C GLY A 107 0.44 1.76 7.34
N LEU A 108 0.33 0.92 6.31
CA LEU A 108 -0.63 1.06 5.22
C LEU A 108 -2.08 1.05 5.74
N PHE A 109 -2.45 0.08 6.58
CA PHE A 109 -3.81 -0.01 7.13
C PHE A 109 -4.14 1.21 8.00
N LEU A 110 -3.23 1.67 8.86
CA LEU A 110 -3.43 2.89 9.64
C LEU A 110 -3.66 4.11 8.73
N TYR A 111 -2.87 4.22 7.66
CA TYR A 111 -3.01 5.30 6.69
C TYR A 111 -4.39 5.28 6.02
N ILE A 112 -4.75 4.19 5.34
CA ILE A 112 -5.97 4.17 4.53
C ILE A 112 -7.24 4.24 5.38
N LEU A 113 -7.26 3.57 6.54
CA LEU A 113 -8.45 3.56 7.41
C LEU A 113 -8.70 4.94 8.00
N SER A 114 -7.66 5.65 8.42
CA SER A 114 -7.81 7.02 8.93
C SER A 114 -8.34 7.97 7.85
N MET A 115 -7.91 7.81 6.61
CA MET A 115 -8.35 8.64 5.48
C MET A 115 -9.75 8.31 4.99
N TRP A 116 -10.16 7.04 4.98
CA TRP A 116 -11.55 6.69 4.66
C TRP A 116 -12.52 7.21 5.72
N ILE A 117 -12.23 6.97 7.01
CA ILE A 117 -13.12 7.42 8.09
C ILE A 117 -13.16 8.95 8.11
N GLY A 118 -12.00 9.61 8.05
CA GLY A 118 -11.90 11.07 8.01
C GLY A 118 -12.58 11.66 6.79
N GLY A 119 -12.42 11.04 5.61
CA GLY A 119 -13.02 11.50 4.36
C GLY A 119 -14.54 11.39 4.34
N VAL A 120 -15.09 10.27 4.81
CA VAL A 120 -16.55 10.10 4.96
C VAL A 120 -17.09 11.10 5.99
N MET A 121 -16.40 11.28 7.12
CA MET A 121 -16.78 12.26 8.13
C MET A 121 -16.81 13.69 7.56
N GLN A 122 -15.76 14.12 6.86
CA GLN A 122 -15.70 15.42 6.20
C GLN A 122 -16.88 15.60 5.23
N GLY A 123 -17.10 14.64 4.34
CA GLY A 123 -18.16 14.70 3.36
C GLY A 123 -19.56 14.78 3.98
N LEU A 124 -19.78 14.06 5.10
CA LEU A 124 -21.05 14.10 5.84
C LEU A 124 -21.24 15.41 6.60
N MET A 125 -20.19 15.92 7.25
CA MET A 125 -20.25 17.19 7.99
C MET A 125 -20.51 18.38 7.05
N TRP A 126 -19.83 18.44 5.91
CA TRP A 126 -19.97 19.56 4.96
C TRP A 126 -21.33 19.64 4.27
N ARG A 127 -22.09 18.54 4.24
CA ARG A 127 -23.46 18.51 3.68
C ARG A 127 -24.55 18.44 4.74
N SER A 128 -24.18 18.46 6.03
CA SER A 128 -25.15 18.37 7.11
C SER A 128 -25.94 19.66 7.19
N VAL A 129 -27.26 19.53 7.11
CA VAL A 129 -28.21 20.64 7.23
C VAL A 129 -29.16 20.37 8.39
N ASN A 130 -29.46 21.43 9.14
CA ASN A 130 -30.46 21.42 10.20
C ASN A 130 -31.87 21.40 9.59
N ALA A 131 -32.88 21.15 10.43
CA ALA A 131 -34.28 21.13 10.01
C ALA A 131 -34.77 22.48 9.42
N ASP A 132 -34.10 23.58 9.79
CA ASP A 132 -34.37 24.93 9.26
C ASP A 132 -33.60 25.27 7.97
N GLY A 133 -32.82 24.32 7.45
CA GLY A 133 -32.02 24.49 6.22
C GLY A 133 -30.66 25.16 6.42
N THR A 134 -30.29 25.55 7.64
CA THR A 134 -28.95 26.08 7.94
C THR A 134 -27.91 24.96 7.96
N LEU A 135 -26.64 25.27 7.70
CA LEU A 135 -25.55 24.30 7.81
C LEU A 135 -25.31 23.92 9.29
N THR A 136 -25.22 22.63 9.57
CA THR A 136 -25.07 22.11 10.94
C THR A 136 -23.68 22.42 11.53
N TYR A 137 -22.63 22.38 10.71
CA TYR A 137 -21.24 22.50 11.17
C TYR A 137 -20.52 23.64 10.46
N ALA A 138 -19.75 24.44 11.20
CA ALA A 138 -18.77 25.33 10.60
C ALA A 138 -17.61 24.52 10.00
N PHE A 139 -16.94 25.06 8.97
CA PHE A 139 -15.81 24.37 8.34
C PHE A 139 -14.69 24.05 9.35
N ILE A 140 -14.40 24.99 10.27
CA ILE A 140 -13.35 24.85 11.28
C ILE A 140 -13.60 23.65 12.22
N GLU A 141 -14.85 23.35 12.56
CA GLU A 141 -15.19 22.19 13.40
C GLU A 141 -14.80 20.87 12.71
N THR A 142 -14.93 20.82 11.38
CA THR A 142 -14.48 19.65 10.62
C THR A 142 -12.96 19.54 10.67
N VAL A 143 -12.24 20.66 10.53
CA VAL A 143 -10.77 20.68 10.62
C VAL A 143 -10.27 20.22 11.99
N GLU A 144 -10.93 20.65 13.07
CA GLU A 144 -10.61 20.21 14.43
C GLU A 144 -10.84 18.71 14.62
N ARG A 145 -11.98 18.19 14.14
CA ARG A 145 -12.26 16.73 14.20
C ARG A 145 -11.31 15.91 13.32
N MET A 146 -10.65 16.51 12.34
CA MET A 146 -9.69 15.83 11.47
C MET A 146 -8.31 15.60 12.10
N GLN A 147 -7.96 16.34 13.15
CA GLN A 147 -6.66 16.22 13.84
C GLN A 147 -6.24 14.78 14.19
N PRO A 148 -7.06 13.95 14.87
CA PRO A 148 -6.68 12.57 15.17
C PRO A 148 -6.41 11.73 13.92
N PHE A 149 -7.17 11.92 12.85
CA PHE A 149 -6.95 11.19 11.59
C PHE A 149 -5.64 11.59 10.93
N TYR A 150 -5.26 12.86 10.97
CA TYR A 150 -3.96 13.32 10.48
C TYR A 150 -2.79 12.76 11.28
N PHE A 151 -2.94 12.64 12.59
CA PHE A 151 -1.91 12.00 13.43
C PHE A 151 -1.76 10.51 13.12
N ILE A 152 -2.87 9.78 12.99
CA ILE A 152 -2.84 8.35 12.62
C ILE A 152 -2.23 8.15 11.24
N ARG A 153 -2.59 9.00 10.27
CA ARG A 153 -1.99 9.01 8.93
C ARG A 153 -0.47 9.19 9.00
N PHE A 154 -0.02 10.18 9.76
CA PHE A 154 1.40 10.45 9.94
C PHE A 154 2.14 9.25 10.53
N LEU A 155 1.59 8.64 11.59
CA LEU A 155 2.15 7.42 12.19
C LEU A 155 2.19 6.25 11.21
N GLY A 156 1.11 6.03 10.45
CA GLY A 156 1.05 5.00 9.41
C GLY A 156 2.11 5.20 8.32
N GLY A 157 2.29 6.44 7.87
CA GLY A 157 3.34 6.82 6.93
C GLY A 157 4.76 6.60 7.48
N LEU A 158 5.00 6.93 8.75
CA LEU A 158 6.28 6.69 9.41
C LEU A 158 6.62 5.21 9.52
N LEU A 159 5.64 4.36 9.84
CA LEU A 159 5.83 2.91 9.87
C LEU A 159 6.22 2.40 8.47
N PHE A 160 5.49 2.81 7.43
CA PHE A 160 5.83 2.43 6.06
C PHE A 160 7.25 2.89 5.67
N LEU A 161 7.61 4.13 6.02
CA LEU A 161 8.96 4.66 5.81
C LEU A 161 10.03 3.85 6.55
N PHE A 162 9.79 3.46 7.79
CA PHE A 162 10.69 2.59 8.53
C PHE A 162 10.85 1.22 7.85
N GLY A 163 9.78 0.69 7.27
CA GLY A 163 9.83 -0.47 6.37
C GLY A 163 10.82 -0.28 5.22
N MET A 164 10.79 0.88 4.55
CA MET A 164 11.73 1.21 3.48
C MET A 164 13.19 1.29 3.96
N LEU A 165 13.43 1.71 5.20
CA LEU A 165 14.77 1.65 5.80
C LEU A 165 15.25 0.22 6.00
N LEU A 166 14.36 -0.70 6.39
CA LEU A 166 14.68 -2.14 6.46
C LEU A 166 15.00 -2.73 5.09
N LEU A 167 14.26 -2.33 4.04
CA LEU A 167 14.60 -2.67 2.66
C LEU A 167 16.00 -2.18 2.29
N ALA A 168 16.27 -0.88 2.49
CA ALA A 168 17.55 -0.28 2.14
C ALA A 168 18.72 -0.98 2.86
N TYR A 169 18.58 -1.25 4.15
CA TYR A 169 19.58 -1.97 4.92
C TYR A 169 19.79 -3.41 4.43
N ASN A 170 18.71 -4.15 4.18
CA ASN A 170 18.80 -5.54 3.70
C ASN A 170 19.42 -5.61 2.30
N VAL A 171 19.09 -4.68 1.42
CA VAL A 171 19.70 -4.52 0.09
C VAL A 171 21.18 -4.19 0.22
N TRP A 172 21.53 -3.20 1.03
CA TRP A 172 22.92 -2.81 1.26
C TRP A 172 23.76 -4.01 1.73
N LYS A 173 23.30 -4.75 2.75
CA LYS A 173 23.98 -5.97 3.22
C LYS A 173 24.05 -7.08 2.17
N THR A 174 23.10 -7.12 1.24
CA THR A 174 23.12 -8.09 0.14
C THR A 174 24.19 -7.75 -0.90
N VAL A 175 24.50 -6.47 -1.13
CA VAL A 175 25.39 -6.02 -2.22
C VAL A 175 26.77 -5.54 -1.79
N ALA A 176 26.97 -5.15 -0.52
CA ALA A 176 28.12 -4.35 -0.07
C ALA A 176 29.52 -4.98 -0.30
N ASN A 177 29.63 -6.29 -0.52
CA ASN A 177 30.91 -6.98 -0.72
C ASN A 177 30.89 -7.90 -1.96
N GLU A 178 30.02 -7.64 -2.93
CA GLU A 178 29.76 -8.57 -4.02
C GLU A 178 30.10 -7.97 -5.39
N GLN A 179 30.71 -8.79 -6.25
CA GLN A 179 30.82 -8.47 -7.67
C GLN A 179 29.48 -8.78 -8.35
N ARG A 180 29.09 -7.92 -9.31
CA ARG A 180 27.89 -8.17 -10.12
C ARG A 180 28.05 -9.50 -10.85
N ALA A 181 26.99 -10.32 -10.87
CA ALA A 181 27.08 -11.60 -11.54
C ALA A 181 27.20 -11.40 -13.05
N THR A 182 28.15 -12.09 -13.67
CA THR A 182 28.21 -12.26 -15.12
C THR A 182 27.08 -13.20 -15.52
N VAL A 183 25.95 -12.64 -15.92
CA VAL A 183 24.79 -13.44 -16.36
C VAL A 183 25.12 -14.06 -17.71
N MET A 184 25.20 -15.39 -17.78
CA MET A 184 25.23 -16.08 -19.07
C MET A 184 23.86 -15.91 -19.74
N ILE A 185 23.83 -15.18 -20.85
CA ILE A 185 22.64 -15.04 -21.69
C ILE A 185 22.37 -16.42 -22.30
N PRO A 186 21.22 -17.06 -22.02
CA PRO A 186 20.86 -18.31 -22.70
C PRO A 186 20.87 -18.05 -24.20
N SER A 187 21.59 -18.84 -25.00
CA SER A 187 21.49 -18.69 -26.45
C SER A 187 20.04 -18.93 -26.85
N ALA A 188 19.50 -18.08 -27.73
CA ALA A 188 18.18 -18.31 -28.30
C ALA A 188 18.16 -19.74 -28.89
N ALA A 189 17.18 -20.53 -28.46
CA ALA A 189 16.92 -21.86 -28.99
C ALA A 189 16.25 -21.78 -30.36
#